data_AF-A0A1A6FYK5-F1
#
_entry.id   AF-A0A1A6FYK5-F1
#
_cell.length_a   1.000
_cell.length_b   1.000
_cell.length_c   1.000
_cell.angle_alpha   90.00
_cell.angle_beta   90.00
_cell.angle_gamma   90.00
#
_symmetry.space_group_name_H-M   'P 1'
#
loop_
_entity.id
_entity.type
_entity.pdbx_description
1 polymer ?
#
loop_
_entity_poly.entity_id
_entity_poly.type
_entity_poly.pdbx_seq_one_letter_code
_entity_poly.pdbx_strand_id
1 'polypeptide(L)'
;MSPSSLYSQQVLCSSIPLSKNVHSVFSAFCTEENIEQKSKSKETKRELNIVAVLNCMNELLVLQRKNLLAQESVETQNLKLGSDMDHLQSCYTKLKEQLEVSRREMIGLQERDRQLQCKNRNLHQLLKNEKDEVQKLQNIIASRATQYNHDMKRKEREYNKLKERLHQLVMNKKDKKIAMDVLNYVGRADGKRGSWRTGKTEARNEDEMYKLLLNDYEYRQKQILMENAELKKVLQQMKKEMISLLSPQKKKPRERADDSTGTVVISDIEDDAAELSRESVWGLSCDTVREQLTNSIRKQWRILKSHVEKLDNQ
;
A
#
# COMPACT_ATOMS: atom_id res chain seq x y z
N MET A 1 5.94 -23.23 -11.01
CA MET A 1 5.31 -24.54 -10.73
C MET A 1 6.39 -25.47 -10.23
N SER A 2 6.30 -25.86 -8.95
CA SER A 2 7.18 -26.82 -8.30
C SER A 2 6.36 -27.51 -7.20
N PRO A 3 6.31 -28.85 -7.13
CA PRO A 3 5.61 -29.54 -6.05
C PRO A 3 6.61 -29.94 -4.97
N SER A 4 6.31 -29.62 -3.72
CA SER A 4 7.08 -30.09 -2.57
C SER A 4 6.17 -30.86 -1.61
N SER A 5 6.31 -32.19 -1.68
CA SER A 5 6.33 -33.12 -0.55
C SER A 5 5.43 -32.80 0.65
N LEU A 6 4.23 -33.40 0.69
CA LEU A 6 3.48 -33.58 1.94
C LEU A 6 3.88 -34.91 2.58
N TYR A 7 4.66 -34.80 3.65
CA TYR A 7 4.93 -35.83 4.64
C TYR A 7 4.03 -35.50 5.85
N SER A 8 3.10 -36.37 6.22
CA SER A 8 2.44 -36.38 7.54
C SER A 8 1.76 -37.74 7.73
N GLN A 9 2.45 -38.69 8.35
CA GLN A 9 2.55 -38.92 9.80
C GLN A 9 1.32 -39.66 10.32
N GLN A 10 1.48 -40.99 10.35
CA GLN A 10 0.60 -41.95 11.00
C GLN A 10 0.48 -41.62 12.50
N VAL A 11 -0.75 -41.43 12.95
CA VAL A 11 -1.10 -41.42 14.37
C VAL A 11 -1.14 -42.87 14.84
N LEU A 12 -0.07 -43.31 15.51
CA LEU A 12 -0.04 -44.57 16.26
C LEU A 12 -0.85 -44.35 17.56
N CYS A 13 -2.05 -44.90 17.58
CA CYS A 13 -2.84 -45.06 18.79
C CYS A 13 -2.18 -46.15 19.65
N SER A 14 -1.48 -45.76 20.73
CA SER A 14 -0.92 -46.71 21.68
C SER A 14 -2.01 -47.17 22.65
N SER A 15 -2.68 -48.26 22.33
CA SER A 15 -3.52 -49.00 23.27
C SER A 15 -2.66 -49.69 24.32
N ILE A 16 -2.77 -49.26 25.58
CA ILE A 16 -2.15 -49.91 26.75
C ILE A 16 -2.86 -51.26 26.98
N PRO A 17 -2.14 -52.38 27.13
CA PRO A 17 -2.78 -53.64 27.48
C PRO A 17 -3.18 -53.64 28.96
N LEU A 18 -4.46 -53.91 29.19
CA LEU A 18 -5.04 -54.20 30.49
C LEU A 18 -4.36 -55.44 31.09
N SER A 19 -3.58 -55.25 32.15
CA SER A 19 -2.89 -56.33 32.86
C SER A 19 -3.89 -57.30 33.49
N LYS A 20 -3.88 -58.55 33.03
CA LYS A 20 -4.65 -59.66 33.57
C LYS A 20 -3.88 -60.27 34.75
N ASN A 21 -4.57 -60.30 35.89
CA ASN A 21 -4.55 -61.38 36.88
C ASN A 21 -3.20 -61.74 37.53
N VAL A 22 -3.00 -61.26 38.76
CA VAL A 22 -2.11 -61.88 39.75
C VAL A 22 -2.86 -61.98 41.08
N HIS A 23 -3.82 -62.90 41.17
CA HIS A 23 -4.27 -63.44 42.45
C HIS A 23 -3.57 -64.77 42.69
N SER A 24 -2.37 -64.71 43.24
CA SER A 24 -1.74 -65.86 43.90
C SER A 24 -0.64 -65.33 44.80
N VAL A 25 -0.53 -65.90 45.99
CA VAL A 25 0.41 -65.59 47.08
C VAL A 25 -0.05 -64.47 48.03
N PHE A 26 -0.91 -64.84 48.99
CA PHE A 26 -0.94 -64.17 50.30
C PHE A 26 -0.74 -65.21 51.41
N SER A 27 0.46 -65.18 51.99
CA SER A 27 0.70 -65.71 53.33
C SER A 27 -0.16 -64.92 54.31
N ALA A 28 -1.02 -65.57 55.07
CA ALA A 28 -1.84 -64.93 56.09
C ALA A 28 -0.95 -64.18 57.12
N PHE A 29 -1.30 -62.93 57.43
CA PHE A 29 -0.63 -62.08 58.43
C PHE A 29 -0.94 -62.51 59.87
N CYS A 30 -2.17 -62.95 60.12
CA CYS A 30 -2.61 -63.60 61.34
C CYS A 30 -2.87 -65.08 61.06
N THR A 31 -2.37 -65.95 61.92
CA THR A 31 -2.60 -67.41 61.93
C THR A 31 -3.25 -67.81 63.25
N GLU A 32 -3.99 -68.93 63.29
CA GLU A 32 -4.72 -69.38 64.50
C GLU A 32 -3.80 -69.58 65.71
N GLU A 33 -2.56 -70.03 65.48
CA GLU A 33 -1.51 -70.19 66.52
C GLU A 33 -1.17 -68.89 67.26
N ASN A 34 -1.40 -67.72 66.66
CA ASN A 34 -1.06 -66.42 67.24
C ASN A 34 -2.19 -65.79 68.09
N ILE A 35 -3.42 -66.34 68.03
CA ILE A 35 -4.61 -65.74 68.67
C ILE A 35 -5.01 -66.48 69.97
N GLU A 36 -4.42 -67.65 70.27
CA GLU A 36 -4.73 -68.44 71.46
C GLU A 36 -4.21 -67.83 72.79
N GLN A 37 -4.65 -66.62 73.14
CA GLN A 37 -4.66 -66.12 74.51
C GLN A 37 -5.97 -65.37 74.79
N LYS A 38 -6.91 -66.10 75.42
CA LYS A 38 -8.19 -65.68 76.05
C LYS A 38 -9.42 -65.49 75.13
N SER A 39 -10.36 -66.44 75.23
CA SER A 39 -11.63 -66.25 75.96
C SER A 39 -12.52 -67.51 75.88
N LYS A 40 -12.98 -68.01 77.04
CA LYS A 40 -14.03 -69.03 77.13
C LYS A 40 -15.34 -68.32 77.47
N SER A 41 -16.29 -68.29 76.53
CA SER A 41 -17.73 -68.18 76.85
C SER A 41 -18.56 -68.62 75.65
N LYS A 42 -19.30 -69.72 75.83
CA LYS A 42 -20.27 -70.28 74.88
C LYS A 42 -21.48 -69.36 74.73
N GLU A 43 -21.84 -69.03 73.50
CA GLU A 43 -23.23 -68.82 73.09
C GLU A 43 -23.32 -68.93 71.57
N THR A 44 -24.32 -69.65 71.06
CA THR A 44 -24.60 -69.87 69.63
C THR A 44 -24.97 -68.56 68.93
N LYS A 45 -23.95 -67.80 68.58
CA LYS A 45 -23.94 -66.76 67.54
C LYS A 45 -22.90 -67.19 66.52
N ARG A 46 -23.11 -66.86 65.23
CA ARG A 46 -22.08 -67.05 64.20
C ARG A 46 -20.79 -66.37 64.69
N GLU A 47 -19.85 -67.15 65.20
CA GLU A 47 -18.58 -66.62 65.71
C GLU A 47 -17.82 -66.05 64.52
N LEU A 48 -17.56 -64.74 64.57
CA LEU A 48 -16.73 -64.07 63.59
C LEU A 48 -15.31 -64.65 63.69
N ASN A 49 -14.80 -65.20 62.59
CA ASN A 49 -13.42 -65.64 62.53
C ASN A 49 -12.49 -64.41 62.54
N ILE A 50 -11.94 -64.10 63.72
CA ILE A 50 -11.09 -62.93 63.96
C ILE A 50 -9.83 -62.96 63.09
N VAL A 51 -9.25 -64.14 62.85
CA VAL A 51 -8.09 -64.34 61.97
C VAL A 51 -8.42 -63.90 60.54
N ALA A 52 -9.57 -64.34 60.01
CA ALA A 52 -10.03 -63.98 58.68
C ALA A 52 -10.29 -62.47 58.54
N VAL A 53 -10.87 -61.84 59.57
CA VAL A 53 -11.11 -60.39 59.60
C VAL A 53 -9.79 -59.62 59.63
N LEU A 54 -8.82 -60.00 60.47
CA LEU A 54 -7.53 -59.32 60.57
C LEU A 54 -6.71 -59.44 59.28
N ASN A 55 -6.71 -60.62 58.65
CA ASN A 55 -6.07 -60.82 57.35
C ASN A 55 -6.72 -59.99 56.25
N CYS A 56 -8.06 -59.98 56.19
CA CYS A 56 -8.81 -59.14 55.25
C CYS A 56 -8.52 -57.64 55.46
N MET A 57 -8.49 -57.17 56.71
CA MET A 57 -8.11 -55.79 57.04
C MET A 57 -6.68 -55.47 56.63
N ASN A 58 -5.73 -56.39 56.84
CA ASN A 58 -4.34 -56.21 56.42
C ASN A 58 -4.22 -56.17 54.89
N GLU A 59 -4.89 -57.06 54.17
CA GLU A 59 -4.97 -57.02 52.71
C GLU A 59 -5.54 -55.69 52.20
N LEU A 60 -6.62 -55.21 52.82
CA LEU A 60 -7.24 -53.92 52.50
C LEU A 60 -6.26 -52.76 52.72
N LEU A 61 -5.51 -52.76 53.84
CA LEU A 61 -4.51 -51.72 54.13
C LEU A 61 -3.34 -51.77 53.13
N VAL A 62 -2.86 -52.96 52.77
CA VAL A 62 -1.80 -53.13 51.77
C VAL A 62 -2.27 -52.67 50.40
N LEU A 63 -3.51 -53.01 50.01
CA LEU A 63 -4.13 -52.54 48.78
C LEU A 63 -4.29 -51.03 48.77
N GLN A 64 -4.76 -50.44 49.87
CA GLN A 64 -4.91 -48.99 50.01
C GLN A 64 -3.56 -48.27 49.86
N ARG A 65 -2.49 -48.77 50.49
CA ARG A 65 -1.14 -48.21 50.35
C ARG A 65 -0.62 -48.29 48.91
N LYS A 66 -0.79 -49.44 48.24
CA LYS A 66 -0.42 -49.59 46.82
C LYS A 66 -1.20 -48.62 45.92
N ASN A 67 -2.48 -48.45 46.20
CA ASN A 67 -3.34 -47.54 45.43
C ASN A 67 -2.92 -46.07 45.63
N LEU A 68 -2.62 -45.67 46.86
CA LEU A 68 -2.06 -44.34 47.17
C LEU A 68 -0.75 -44.06 46.42
N LEU A 69 0.20 -45.00 46.42
CA LEU A 69 1.46 -44.84 45.69
C LEU A 69 1.24 -44.75 44.17
N ALA A 70 0.34 -45.56 43.62
CA ALA A 70 -0.01 -45.49 42.21
C ALA A 70 -0.67 -44.15 41.86
N GLN A 71 -1.57 -43.66 42.72
CA GLN A 71 -2.23 -42.37 42.58
C GLN A 71 -1.21 -41.22 42.60
N GLU A 72 -0.30 -41.19 43.58
CA GLU A 72 0.75 -40.17 43.70
C GLU A 72 1.66 -40.15 42.45
N SER A 73 2.01 -41.32 41.93
CA SER A 73 2.78 -41.43 40.68
C SER A 73 2.04 -40.83 39.49
N VAL A 74 0.74 -41.08 39.37
CA VAL A 74 -0.09 -40.54 38.28
C VAL A 74 -0.29 -39.03 38.43
N GLU A 75 -0.51 -38.53 39.65
CA GLU A 75 -0.63 -37.10 39.94
C GLU A 75 0.67 -36.35 39.58
N THR A 76 1.83 -36.90 39.95
CA THR A 76 3.14 -36.34 39.58
C THR A 76 3.32 -36.31 38.06
N GLN A 77 2.94 -37.38 37.37
CA GLN A 77 3.00 -37.44 35.91
C GLN A 77 2.06 -36.42 35.25
N ASN A 78 0.85 -36.24 35.78
CA ASN A 78 -0.10 -35.24 35.29
C ASN A 78 0.42 -33.82 35.45
N LEU A 79 1.05 -33.49 36.59
CA LEU A 79 1.67 -32.19 36.79
C LEU A 79 2.79 -31.93 35.78
N LYS A 80 3.62 -32.95 35.51
CA LYS A 80 4.68 -32.85 34.50
C LYS A 80 4.12 -32.63 33.09
N LEU A 81 3.13 -33.43 32.69
CA LEU A 81 2.47 -33.29 31.38
C LEU A 81 1.75 -31.94 31.24
N GLY A 82 1.17 -31.41 32.32
CA GLY A 82 0.60 -30.07 32.36
C GLY A 82 1.64 -29.00 32.05
N SER A 83 2.78 -29.04 32.76
CA SER A 83 3.89 -28.12 32.51
C SER A 83 4.44 -28.21 31.08
N ASP A 84 4.58 -29.43 30.54
CA ASP A 84 5.06 -29.64 29.16
C ASP A 84 4.07 -29.07 28.14
N MET A 85 2.76 -29.24 28.38
CA MET A 85 1.69 -28.71 27.53
C MET A 85 1.71 -27.18 27.53
N ASP A 86 1.81 -26.54 28.70
CA ASP A 86 1.89 -25.08 28.83
C ASP A 86 3.12 -24.52 28.10
N HIS A 87 4.25 -25.20 28.23
CA HIS A 87 5.48 -24.80 27.57
C HIS A 87 5.35 -24.89 26.04
N LEU A 88 4.74 -25.96 25.53
CA LEU A 88 4.48 -26.15 24.11
C LEU A 88 3.48 -25.11 23.57
N GLN A 89 2.43 -24.82 24.33
CA GLN A 89 1.43 -23.80 23.99
C GLN A 89 2.05 -22.41 23.91
N SER A 90 2.95 -22.07 24.84
CA SER A 90 3.70 -20.81 24.81
C SER A 90 4.61 -20.72 23.59
N CYS A 91 5.37 -21.78 23.29
CA CYS A 91 6.21 -21.86 22.11
C CYS A 91 5.41 -21.74 20.81
N TYR A 92 4.28 -22.43 20.72
CA TYR A 92 3.36 -22.36 19.59
C TYR A 92 2.87 -20.93 19.35
N THR A 93 2.44 -20.25 20.41
CA THR A 93 1.93 -18.87 20.33
C THR A 93 3.01 -17.90 19.82
N LYS A 94 4.23 -17.99 20.35
CA LYS A 94 5.37 -17.18 19.90
C LYS A 94 5.70 -17.40 18.42
N LEU A 95 5.71 -18.66 17.98
CA LEU A 95 6.01 -19.00 16.59
C LEU A 95 4.91 -18.50 15.64
N LYS A 96 3.65 -18.59 16.07
CA LYS A 96 2.50 -18.05 15.33
C LYS A 96 2.57 -16.52 15.19
N GLU A 97 2.92 -15.81 16.25
CA GLU A 97 3.11 -14.35 16.21
C GLU A 97 4.26 -13.96 15.26
N GLN A 98 5.39 -14.66 15.32
CA GLN A 98 6.51 -14.44 14.40
C GLN A 98 6.12 -14.67 12.94
N LEU A 99 5.33 -15.71 12.66
CA LEU A 99 4.80 -15.97 11.33
C LEU A 99 3.91 -14.82 10.83
N GLU A 100 3.01 -14.32 11.68
CA GLU A 100 2.13 -13.20 11.33
C GLU A 100 2.89 -11.87 11.16
N VAL A 101 3.96 -11.65 11.93
CA VAL A 101 4.87 -10.49 11.72
C VAL A 101 5.57 -10.61 10.38
N SER A 102 6.21 -11.74 10.09
CA SER A 102 6.92 -11.96 8.83
C SER A 102 5.98 -11.88 7.62
N ARG A 103 4.74 -12.39 7.75
CA ARG A 103 3.71 -12.27 6.72
C ARG A 103 3.36 -10.81 6.42
N ARG A 104 3.20 -9.98 7.45
CA ARG A 104 2.94 -8.52 7.29
C ARG A 104 4.13 -7.82 6.65
N GLU A 105 5.35 -8.13 7.06
CA GLU A 105 6.58 -7.56 6.48
C GLU A 105 6.72 -7.93 5.00
N MET A 106 6.46 -9.19 4.64
CA MET A 106 6.48 -9.66 3.26
C MET A 106 5.49 -8.88 2.39
N ILE A 107 4.26 -8.65 2.85
CA ILE A 107 3.27 -7.84 2.13
C ILE A 107 3.78 -6.41 1.94
N GLY A 108 4.38 -5.81 2.98
CA GLY A 108 4.98 -4.47 2.90
C GLY A 108 6.15 -4.39 1.91
N LEU A 109 6.97 -5.43 1.83
CA LEU A 109 8.06 -5.57 0.86
C LEU A 109 7.50 -5.69 -0.57
N GLN A 110 6.48 -6.52 -0.78
CA GLN A 110 5.84 -6.72 -2.08
C GLN A 110 5.21 -5.43 -2.63
N GLU A 111 4.54 -4.63 -1.81
CA GLU A 111 3.98 -3.36 -2.26
C GLU A 111 5.07 -2.34 -2.62
N ARG A 112 6.17 -2.30 -1.85
CA ARG A 112 7.34 -1.46 -2.20
C ARG A 112 7.97 -1.89 -3.52
N ASP A 113 8.12 -3.19 -3.76
CA ASP A 113 8.62 -3.71 -5.03
C ASP A 113 7.69 -3.31 -6.20
N ARG A 114 6.37 -3.47 -6.03
CA ARG A 114 5.37 -3.04 -7.03
C ARG A 114 5.50 -1.54 -7.36
N GLN A 115 5.67 -0.69 -6.35
CA GLN A 115 5.85 0.76 -6.54
C GLN A 115 7.15 1.08 -7.29
N LEU A 116 8.25 0.42 -6.93
CA LEU A 116 9.53 0.60 -7.62
C LEU A 116 9.45 0.12 -9.07
N GLN A 117 8.79 -1.02 -9.34
CA GLN A 117 8.53 -1.48 -10.70
C GLN A 117 7.72 -0.47 -11.52
N CYS A 118 6.66 0.11 -10.95
CA CYS A 118 5.89 1.16 -11.62
C CYS A 118 6.76 2.40 -11.94
N LYS A 119 7.55 2.88 -10.98
CA LYS A 119 8.48 4.01 -11.19
C LYS A 119 9.49 3.70 -12.29
N ASN A 120 10.05 2.48 -12.28
CA ASN A 120 11.04 2.04 -13.25
C ASN A 120 10.45 1.99 -14.67
N ARG A 121 9.22 1.48 -14.83
CA ARG A 121 8.49 1.50 -16.12
C ARG A 121 8.26 2.94 -16.62
N ASN A 122 7.87 3.85 -15.74
CA ASN A 122 7.67 5.26 -16.10
C ASN A 122 8.97 5.93 -16.56
N LEU A 123 10.07 5.69 -15.83
CA LEU A 123 11.39 6.21 -16.21
C LEU A 123 11.87 5.66 -17.55
N HIS A 124 11.64 4.36 -17.83
CA HIS A 124 11.94 3.77 -19.13
C HIS A 124 11.15 4.44 -20.26
N GLN A 125 9.86 4.74 -20.04
CA GLN A 125 9.05 5.42 -21.04
C GLN A 125 9.53 6.86 -21.29
N LEU A 126 9.87 7.60 -20.24
CA LEU A 126 10.43 8.95 -20.36
C LEU A 126 11.76 8.91 -21.14
N LEU A 127 12.67 8.00 -20.78
CA LEU A 127 13.94 7.85 -21.48
C LEU A 127 13.75 7.52 -22.96
N LYS A 128 12.76 6.67 -23.30
CA LYS A 128 12.43 6.37 -24.70
C LYS A 128 11.96 7.62 -25.43
N ASN A 129 11.04 8.38 -24.84
CA ASN A 129 10.52 9.61 -25.44
C ASN A 129 11.64 10.63 -25.70
N GLU A 130 12.55 10.83 -24.73
CA GLU A 130 13.71 11.72 -24.88
C GLU A 130 14.66 11.25 -25.99
N LYS A 131 14.91 9.95 -26.10
CA LYS A 131 15.71 9.38 -27.21
C LYS A 131 15.07 9.66 -28.57
N ASP A 132 13.76 9.48 -28.68
CA ASP A 132 13.02 9.74 -29.91
C ASP A 132 13.07 11.24 -30.28
N GLU A 133 12.97 12.14 -29.30
CA GLU A 133 13.06 13.59 -29.52
C GLU A 133 14.47 14.03 -29.93
N VAL A 134 15.51 13.52 -29.28
CA VAL A 134 16.91 13.74 -29.68
C VAL A 134 17.12 13.29 -31.12
N GLN A 135 16.59 12.12 -31.51
CA GLN A 135 16.70 11.62 -32.88
C GLN A 135 16.01 12.54 -33.90
N LYS A 136 14.81 13.06 -33.57
CA LYS A 136 14.12 14.05 -34.43
C LYS A 136 14.94 15.33 -34.59
N LEU A 137 15.47 15.87 -33.49
CA LEU A 137 16.27 17.09 -33.51
C LEU A 137 17.57 16.89 -34.31
N GLN A 138 18.23 15.73 -34.18
CA GLN A 138 19.39 15.38 -35.00
C GLN A 138 19.04 15.36 -36.49
N ASN A 139 17.89 14.80 -36.86
CA ASN A 139 17.42 14.79 -38.26
C ASN A 139 17.16 16.22 -38.78
N ILE A 140 16.57 17.10 -37.95
CA ILE A 140 16.35 18.52 -38.30
C ILE A 140 17.68 19.26 -38.46
N ILE A 141 18.65 19.04 -37.58
CA ILE A 141 19.98 19.66 -37.67
C ILE A 141 20.67 19.20 -38.96
N ALA A 142 20.63 17.89 -39.25
CA ALA A 142 21.23 17.34 -40.47
C ALA A 142 20.58 17.92 -41.73
N SER A 143 19.25 17.98 -41.80
CA SER A 143 18.54 18.56 -42.95
C SER A 143 18.80 20.06 -43.10
N ARG A 144 18.92 20.80 -41.99
CA ARG A 144 19.26 22.23 -42.03
C ARG A 144 20.70 22.44 -42.51
N ALA A 145 21.63 21.60 -42.10
CA ALA A 145 23.02 21.66 -42.56
C ALA A 145 23.12 21.41 -44.08
N THR A 146 22.37 20.45 -44.63
CA THR A 146 22.35 20.21 -46.08
C THR A 146 21.73 21.38 -46.84
N GLN A 147 20.64 21.95 -46.33
CA GLN A 147 20.00 23.13 -46.91
C GLN A 147 20.93 24.35 -46.92
N TYR A 148 21.58 24.65 -45.79
CA TYR A 148 22.54 25.75 -45.70
C TYR A 148 23.70 25.58 -46.68
N ASN A 149 24.24 24.36 -46.81
CA ASN A 149 25.29 24.07 -47.78
C ASN A 149 24.83 24.31 -49.23
N HIS A 150 23.60 23.93 -49.56
CA HIS A 150 23.04 24.18 -50.89
C HIS A 150 22.90 25.69 -51.18
N ASP A 151 22.34 26.44 -50.22
CA ASP A 151 22.13 27.89 -50.36
C ASP A 151 23.45 28.65 -50.40
N MET A 152 24.44 28.24 -49.61
CA MET A 152 25.78 28.81 -49.64
C MET A 152 26.42 28.61 -51.02
N LYS A 153 26.38 27.39 -51.57
CA LYS A 153 26.88 27.11 -52.93
C LYS A 153 26.14 27.89 -54.00
N ARG A 154 24.84 28.18 -53.80
CA ARG A 154 24.07 29.03 -54.72
C ARG A 154 24.54 30.47 -54.68
N LYS A 155 24.68 31.05 -53.47
CA LYS A 155 25.18 32.41 -53.29
C LYS A 155 26.60 32.58 -53.79
N GLU A 156 27.47 31.59 -53.58
CA GLU A 156 28.84 31.58 -54.09
C GLU A 156 28.87 31.63 -55.63
N ARG A 157 28.00 30.84 -56.29
CA ARG A 157 27.83 30.89 -57.76
C ARG A 157 27.33 32.26 -58.25
N GLU A 158 26.38 32.87 -57.56
CA GLU A 158 25.87 34.22 -57.91
C GLU A 158 26.92 35.32 -57.69
N TYR A 159 27.68 35.23 -56.59
CA TYR A 159 28.80 36.11 -56.30
C TYR A 159 29.88 36.02 -57.38
N ASN A 160 30.25 34.81 -57.79
CA ASN A 160 31.24 34.62 -58.86
C ASN A 160 30.78 35.22 -60.19
N LYS A 161 29.50 35.04 -60.57
CA LYS A 161 28.92 35.70 -61.76
C LYS A 161 28.97 37.23 -61.65
N LEU A 162 28.66 37.80 -60.50
CA LEU A 162 28.72 39.25 -60.29
C LEU A 162 30.16 39.76 -60.33
N LYS A 163 31.09 39.02 -59.72
CA LYS A 163 32.53 39.30 -59.75
C LYS A 163 33.05 39.31 -61.19
N GLU A 164 32.68 38.35 -62.02
CA GLU A 164 33.05 38.30 -63.44
C GLU A 164 32.49 39.51 -64.22
N ARG A 165 31.20 39.84 -64.04
CA ARG A 165 30.59 41.03 -64.67
C ARG A 165 31.30 42.33 -64.26
N LEU A 166 31.65 42.47 -62.99
CA LEU A 166 32.39 43.63 -62.50
C LEU A 166 33.78 43.70 -63.14
N HIS A 167 34.52 42.59 -63.21
CA HIS A 167 35.81 42.54 -63.89
C HIS A 167 35.68 42.96 -65.36
N GLN A 168 34.68 42.46 -66.09
CA GLN A 168 34.40 42.87 -67.46
C GLN A 168 34.12 44.38 -67.57
N LEU A 169 33.28 44.94 -66.69
CA LEU A 169 32.98 46.38 -66.67
C LEU A 169 34.23 47.23 -66.39
N VAL A 170 35.10 46.80 -65.48
CA VAL A 170 36.34 47.51 -65.17
C VAL A 170 37.33 47.44 -66.33
N MET A 171 37.46 46.28 -66.98
CA MET A 171 38.31 46.14 -68.18
C MET A 171 37.80 47.01 -69.33
N ASN A 172 36.50 46.94 -69.64
CA ASN A 172 35.89 47.72 -70.73
C ASN A 172 35.92 49.25 -70.51
N LYS A 173 35.99 49.71 -69.26
CA LYS A 173 36.10 51.15 -68.92
C LYS A 173 37.49 51.73 -69.15
N LYS A 174 38.54 50.91 -69.21
CA LYS A 174 39.90 51.41 -69.51
C LYS A 174 40.04 51.89 -70.96
N ASP A 175 39.19 51.38 -71.87
CA ASP A 175 39.27 51.69 -73.30
C ASP A 175 38.26 52.74 -73.78
N LYS A 176 37.37 53.25 -72.91
CA LYS A 176 36.37 54.28 -73.27
C LYS A 176 36.25 55.36 -72.18
N LYS A 177 36.66 56.60 -72.50
CA LYS A 177 36.48 57.80 -71.65
C LYS A 177 34.98 58.13 -71.56
N ILE A 178 34.31 57.77 -70.47
CA ILE A 178 32.87 58.02 -70.26
C ILE A 178 32.68 59.43 -69.69
N ALA A 179 32.20 60.37 -70.51
CA ALA A 179 31.50 61.56 -70.02
C ALA A 179 30.06 61.15 -69.64
N MET A 180 29.60 61.57 -68.46
CA MET A 180 28.21 61.33 -68.02
C MET A 180 27.32 62.47 -68.50
N ASP A 181 26.44 62.20 -69.48
CA ASP A 181 25.27 63.05 -69.74
C ASP A 181 24.08 62.50 -68.96
N VAL A 182 23.59 63.30 -68.02
CA VAL A 182 22.35 63.00 -67.28
C VAL A 182 21.18 63.41 -68.14
N LEU A 183 20.64 62.47 -68.92
CA LEU A 183 19.40 62.67 -69.66
C LEU A 183 18.22 62.10 -68.87
N ASN A 184 17.24 62.96 -68.59
CA ASN A 184 16.01 62.73 -67.80
C ASN A 184 16.19 62.56 -66.29
N TYR A 185 16.04 63.67 -65.55
CA TYR A 185 15.63 63.64 -64.15
C TYR A 185 14.23 63.02 -64.04
N VAL A 186 14.13 61.77 -63.58
CA VAL A 186 12.83 61.18 -63.19
C VAL A 186 12.47 61.70 -61.79
N GLY A 187 12.10 62.97 -61.72
CA GLY A 187 11.38 63.53 -60.58
C GLY A 187 9.91 63.15 -60.69
N ARG A 188 9.37 62.44 -59.70
CA ARG A 188 7.91 62.28 -59.59
C ARG A 188 7.27 63.68 -59.51
N ALA A 189 6.10 63.86 -60.13
CA ALA A 189 5.40 65.16 -60.15
C ALA A 189 5.05 65.74 -58.75
N ASP A 190 5.07 64.92 -57.69
CA ASP A 190 4.90 65.33 -56.28
C ASP A 190 6.23 65.70 -55.58
N GLY A 191 7.38 65.65 -56.25
CA GLY A 191 8.69 66.03 -55.67
C GLY A 191 9.19 65.12 -54.52
N LYS A 192 8.40 64.16 -54.05
CA LYS A 192 8.78 63.25 -52.97
C LYS A 192 9.59 62.06 -53.49
N ARG A 193 10.79 61.87 -52.94
CA ARG A 193 11.55 60.61 -53.05
C ARG A 193 10.75 59.49 -52.39
N GLY A 194 10.71 58.31 -53.00
CA GLY A 194 10.29 57.11 -52.27
C GLY A 194 11.17 56.97 -51.03
N SER A 195 10.56 56.93 -49.84
CA SER A 195 11.30 56.78 -48.60
C SER A 195 12.03 55.45 -48.64
N TRP A 196 13.35 55.49 -48.68
CA TRP A 196 14.18 54.31 -48.44
C TRP A 196 13.87 53.80 -47.04
N ARG A 197 13.95 52.48 -46.82
CA ARG A 197 13.96 51.92 -45.46
C ARG A 197 15.13 52.58 -44.73
N THR A 198 14.83 53.41 -43.73
CA THR A 198 15.85 54.07 -42.90
C THR A 198 15.86 53.42 -41.54
N GLY A 199 16.96 53.51 -40.79
CA GLY A 199 17.03 52.95 -39.43
C GLY A 199 15.92 53.46 -38.50
N LYS A 200 15.35 54.65 -38.76
CA LYS A 200 14.16 55.16 -38.03
C LYS A 200 12.88 54.35 -38.30
N THR A 201 12.74 53.78 -39.49
CA THR A 201 11.61 52.92 -39.88
C THR A 201 11.77 51.51 -39.30
N GLU A 202 13.01 51.00 -39.24
CA GLU A 202 13.31 49.69 -38.65
C GLU A 202 13.17 49.71 -37.12
N ALA A 203 13.68 50.75 -36.45
CA ALA A 203 13.51 50.93 -35.00
C ALA A 203 12.04 50.99 -34.57
N ARG A 204 11.17 51.64 -35.37
CA ARG A 204 9.72 51.64 -35.11
C ARG A 204 9.09 50.25 -35.23
N ASN A 205 9.52 49.47 -36.22
CA ASN A 205 9.01 48.11 -36.40
C ASN A 205 9.52 47.18 -35.28
N GLU A 206 10.75 47.36 -34.82
CA GLU A 206 11.32 46.64 -33.68
C GLU A 206 10.57 46.98 -32.38
N ASP A 207 10.29 48.26 -32.13
CA ASP A 207 9.48 48.71 -30.99
C ASP A 207 8.07 48.09 -30.99
N GLU A 208 7.42 48.04 -32.15
CA GLU A 208 6.10 47.40 -32.31
C GLU A 208 6.18 45.88 -32.07
N MET A 209 7.25 45.23 -32.54
CA MET A 209 7.49 43.80 -32.31
C MET A 209 7.73 43.50 -30.82
N TYR A 210 8.58 44.29 -30.14
CA TYR A 210 8.82 44.13 -28.70
C TYR A 210 7.55 44.35 -27.89
N LYS A 211 6.72 45.34 -28.29
CA LYS A 211 5.44 45.60 -27.65
C LYS A 211 4.46 44.43 -27.80
N LEU A 212 4.39 43.81 -28.99
CA LEU A 212 3.57 42.62 -29.21
C LEU A 212 4.04 41.43 -28.36
N LEU A 213 5.36 41.20 -28.31
CA LEU A 213 5.93 40.11 -27.52
C LEU A 213 5.68 40.30 -26.01
N LEU A 214 5.86 41.52 -25.50
CA LEU A 214 5.58 41.85 -24.10
C LEU A 214 4.09 41.64 -23.77
N ASN A 215 3.18 42.08 -24.64
CA ASN A 215 1.75 41.86 -24.45
C ASN A 215 1.39 40.37 -24.39
N ASP A 216 2.01 39.51 -25.22
CA ASP A 216 1.77 38.07 -25.20
C ASP A 216 2.26 37.43 -23.88
N TYR A 217 3.43 37.83 -23.39
CA TYR A 217 3.94 37.41 -22.08
C TYR A 217 3.04 37.86 -20.94
N GLU A 218 2.58 39.12 -20.94
CA GLU A 218 1.66 39.64 -19.92
C GLU A 218 0.31 38.91 -19.95
N TYR A 219 -0.21 38.61 -21.15
CA TYR A 219 -1.44 37.84 -21.32
C TYR A 219 -1.29 36.43 -20.75
N ARG A 220 -0.19 35.75 -21.09
CA ARG A 220 0.09 34.39 -20.61
C ARG A 220 0.30 34.35 -19.10
N GLN A 221 0.98 35.36 -18.54
CA GLN A 221 1.13 35.50 -17.10
C GLN A 221 -0.22 35.67 -16.40
N LYS A 222 -1.13 36.48 -16.95
CA LYS A 222 -2.50 36.64 -16.43
C LYS A 222 -3.28 35.33 -16.49
N GLN A 223 -3.19 34.57 -17.58
CA GLN A 223 -3.84 33.26 -17.69
C GLN A 223 -3.33 32.29 -16.61
N ILE A 224 -2.00 32.16 -16.45
CA ILE A 224 -1.40 31.29 -15.43
C ILE A 224 -1.83 31.70 -14.01
N LEU A 225 -1.96 33.00 -13.74
CA LEU A 225 -2.44 33.49 -12.44
C LEU A 225 -3.92 33.12 -12.20
N MET A 226 -4.77 33.21 -13.22
CA MET A 226 -6.18 32.80 -13.14
C MET A 226 -6.30 31.29 -12.92
N GLU A 227 -5.60 30.47 -13.70
CA GLU A 227 -5.58 29.02 -13.55
C GLU A 227 -5.08 28.60 -12.16
N ASN A 228 -4.02 29.23 -11.64
CA ASN A 228 -3.55 28.99 -10.28
C ASN A 228 -4.59 29.35 -9.22
N ALA A 229 -5.37 30.42 -9.44
CA ALA A 229 -6.45 30.79 -8.53
C ALA A 229 -7.60 29.75 -8.56
N GLU A 230 -7.93 29.21 -9.72
CA GLU A 230 -8.93 28.14 -9.88
C GLU A 230 -8.46 26.83 -9.26
N LEU A 231 -7.22 26.42 -9.50
CA LEU A 231 -6.62 25.24 -8.89
C LEU A 231 -6.64 25.34 -7.35
N LYS A 232 -6.33 26.52 -6.80
CA LYS A 232 -6.44 26.77 -5.35
C LYS A 232 -7.88 26.62 -4.86
N LYS A 233 -8.88 27.12 -5.60
CA LYS A 233 -10.30 26.94 -5.25
C LYS A 233 -10.70 25.46 -5.23
N VAL A 234 -10.32 24.71 -6.27
CA VAL A 234 -10.59 23.26 -6.35
C VAL A 234 -9.93 22.51 -5.19
N LEU A 235 -8.68 22.83 -4.88
CA LEU A 235 -7.96 22.20 -3.76
C LEU A 235 -8.62 22.49 -2.41
N GLN A 236 -9.07 23.73 -2.17
CA GLN A 236 -9.80 24.07 -0.95
C GLN A 236 -11.17 23.38 -0.88
N GLN A 237 -11.86 23.26 -2.01
CA GLN A 237 -13.12 22.52 -2.10
C GLN A 237 -12.92 21.04 -1.78
N MET A 238 -11.91 20.39 -2.38
CA MET A 238 -11.56 19.01 -2.08
C MET A 238 -11.20 18.81 -0.61
N LYS A 239 -10.43 19.74 -0.02
CA LYS A 239 -10.11 19.73 1.41
C LYS A 239 -11.38 19.79 2.26
N LYS A 240 -12.32 20.69 1.93
CA LYS A 240 -13.60 20.84 2.64
C LYS A 240 -14.44 19.56 2.56
N GLU A 241 -14.53 18.96 1.38
CA GLU A 241 -15.24 17.69 1.17
C GLU A 241 -14.59 16.55 1.95
N MET A 242 -13.26 16.42 1.92
CA MET A 242 -12.54 15.41 2.66
C MET A 242 -12.76 15.55 4.18
N ILE A 243 -12.72 16.77 4.72
CA ILE A 243 -13.04 17.02 6.13
C ILE A 243 -14.50 16.67 6.42
N SER A 244 -15.45 16.99 5.54
CA SER A 244 -16.86 16.66 5.75
C SER A 244 -17.13 15.15 5.76
N LEU A 245 -16.41 14.37 4.95
CA LEU A 245 -16.51 12.92 4.88
C LEU A 245 -15.84 12.23 6.07
N LEU A 246 -14.76 12.81 6.59
CA LEU A 246 -14.00 12.26 7.71
C LEU A 246 -14.50 12.76 9.08
N SER A 247 -15.28 13.84 9.12
CA SER A 247 -15.87 14.34 10.36
C SER A 247 -16.86 13.32 10.91
N PRO A 248 -16.69 12.84 12.16
CA PRO A 248 -17.61 11.89 12.75
C PRO A 248 -19.03 12.46 12.76
N GLN A 249 -19.95 11.85 12.00
CA GLN A 249 -21.36 12.16 12.16
C GLN A 249 -21.79 11.70 13.55
N LYS A 250 -21.86 12.64 14.49
CA LYS A 250 -22.63 12.45 15.72
C LYS A 250 -24.08 12.22 15.30
N LYS A 251 -24.48 10.95 15.23
CA LYS A 251 -25.89 10.57 15.19
C LYS A 251 -26.53 11.17 16.44
N LYS A 252 -27.35 12.21 16.28
CA LYS A 252 -28.24 12.67 17.35
C LYS A 252 -29.18 11.51 17.69
N PRO A 253 -29.27 11.07 18.95
CA PRO A 253 -30.33 10.16 19.36
C PRO A 253 -31.66 10.86 19.13
N ARG A 254 -32.53 10.19 18.39
CA ARG A 254 -33.93 10.60 18.21
C ARG A 254 -34.61 10.38 19.56
N GLU A 255 -34.77 11.45 20.34
CA GLU A 255 -35.53 11.46 21.59
C GLU A 255 -36.94 10.92 21.35
N ARG A 256 -37.30 9.86 22.07
CA ARG A 256 -38.68 9.47 22.37
C ARG A 256 -38.91 9.87 23.83
N ALA A 257 -39.74 10.88 24.03
CA ALA A 257 -40.54 11.07 25.24
C ALA A 257 -41.33 9.78 25.55
N ASP A 258 -41.66 9.36 26.77
CA ASP A 258 -41.43 9.82 28.14
C ASP A 258 -41.87 8.65 29.05
N ASP A 259 -41.44 8.72 30.30
CA ASP A 259 -42.16 8.32 31.51
C ASP A 259 -41.73 7.07 32.32
N SER A 260 -41.72 7.36 33.63
CA SER A 260 -41.76 6.52 34.82
C SER A 260 -40.44 6.21 35.55
N THR A 261 -40.14 7.14 36.45
CA THR A 261 -39.40 7.06 37.73
C THR A 261 -39.53 5.74 38.50
N GLY A 262 -38.44 5.32 39.18
CA GLY A 262 -38.50 4.29 40.22
C GLY A 262 -37.14 3.83 40.77
N THR A 263 -36.60 4.59 41.71
CA THR A 263 -35.45 4.29 42.58
C THR A 263 -35.55 2.95 43.31
N VAL A 264 -34.53 2.07 43.26
CA VAL A 264 -34.08 1.21 44.39
C VAL A 264 -32.59 0.86 44.21
N VAL A 265 -31.82 1.12 45.27
CA VAL A 265 -30.42 0.76 45.53
C VAL A 265 -30.34 -0.70 46.00
N ILE A 266 -29.26 -1.44 45.68
CA ILE A 266 -28.48 -2.31 46.62
C ILE A 266 -27.29 -3.03 45.90
N SER A 267 -26.10 -2.79 46.49
CA SER A 267 -24.86 -3.59 46.68
C SER A 267 -24.03 -4.18 45.53
N ASP A 268 -22.80 -3.65 45.42
CA ASP A 268 -21.45 -4.27 45.47
C ASP A 268 -21.19 -5.65 44.84
N ILE A 269 -20.32 -5.65 43.81
CA ILE A 269 -19.14 -6.51 43.62
C ILE A 269 -18.30 -5.93 42.45
N GLU A 270 -16.98 -6.03 42.58
CA GLU A 270 -15.92 -5.43 41.75
C GLU A 270 -15.83 -6.01 40.32
N ASP A 271 -14.93 -5.37 39.55
CA ASP A 271 -14.30 -5.78 38.27
C ASP A 271 -14.90 -5.37 36.92
N ASP A 272 -14.26 -4.34 36.35
CA ASP A 272 -13.54 -4.42 35.07
C ASP A 272 -14.26 -5.09 33.88
N ALA A 273 -15.29 -4.42 33.34
CA ALA A 273 -15.95 -4.85 32.10
C ALA A 273 -16.46 -3.70 31.22
N ALA A 274 -15.91 -2.49 31.36
CA ALA A 274 -16.40 -1.31 30.65
C ALA A 274 -15.77 -1.07 29.25
N GLU A 275 -14.84 -1.91 28.80
CA GLU A 275 -14.18 -1.75 27.48
C GLU A 275 -14.86 -2.52 26.33
N LEU A 276 -15.82 -3.41 26.59
CA LEU A 276 -16.39 -4.28 25.55
C LEU A 276 -17.67 -3.75 24.87
N SER A 277 -18.20 -2.60 25.28
CA SER A 277 -19.46 -2.04 24.75
C SER A 277 -19.27 -0.98 23.64
N ARG A 278 -18.03 -0.62 23.30
CA ARG A 278 -17.75 0.39 22.27
C ARG A 278 -17.52 -0.17 20.86
N GLU A 279 -17.40 -1.49 20.74
CA GLU A 279 -17.11 -2.18 19.47
C GLU A 279 -18.39 -2.50 18.68
N SER A 280 -19.56 -2.59 19.34
CA SER A 280 -20.80 -3.13 18.73
C SER A 280 -21.64 -2.13 17.92
N VAL A 281 -21.25 -0.85 17.80
CA VAL A 281 -22.03 0.20 17.11
C VAL A 281 -21.41 0.63 15.77
N TRP A 282 -20.26 0.07 15.39
CA TRP A 282 -19.58 0.32 14.12
C TRP A 282 -20.08 -0.57 12.97
N GLY A 283 -21.37 -0.92 13.01
CA GLY A 283 -22.05 -1.84 12.08
C GLY A 283 -22.38 -1.29 10.70
N LEU A 284 -21.54 -0.44 10.13
CA LEU A 284 -21.35 -0.44 8.68
C LEU A 284 -19.97 -1.03 8.51
N SER A 285 -19.87 -2.28 8.05
CA SER A 285 -18.58 -2.91 7.82
C SER A 285 -17.71 -1.92 7.04
N CYS A 286 -16.46 -1.75 7.46
CA CYS A 286 -15.50 -0.88 6.77
C CYS A 286 -15.50 -1.13 5.25
N ASP A 287 -15.83 -2.36 4.86
CA ASP A 287 -16.06 -2.78 3.48
C ASP A 287 -17.21 -2.03 2.78
N THR A 288 -18.34 -1.81 3.45
CA THR A 288 -19.50 -1.07 2.91
C THR A 288 -19.15 0.40 2.68
N VAL A 289 -18.45 1.04 3.62
CA VAL A 289 -18.01 2.44 3.49
C VAL A 289 -16.98 2.58 2.38
N ARG A 290 -16.02 1.65 2.31
CA ARG A 290 -15.03 1.58 1.24
C ARG A 290 -15.70 1.41 -0.13
N GLU A 291 -16.70 0.55 -0.23
CA GLU A 291 -17.43 0.31 -1.47
C GLU A 291 -18.24 1.54 -1.92
N GLN A 292 -18.92 2.23 -0.99
CA GLN A 292 -19.61 3.48 -1.29
C GLN A 292 -18.64 4.57 -1.79
N LEU A 293 -17.48 4.72 -1.16
CA LEU A 293 -16.45 5.67 -1.59
C LEU A 293 -15.94 5.33 -2.99
N THR A 294 -15.64 4.06 -3.23
CA THR A 294 -15.14 3.58 -4.53
C THR A 294 -16.17 3.83 -5.63
N ASN A 295 -17.45 3.58 -5.36
CA ASN A 295 -18.53 3.83 -6.31
C ASN A 295 -18.74 5.33 -6.60
N SER A 296 -18.59 6.18 -5.58
CA SER A 296 -18.64 7.64 -5.74
C SER A 296 -17.53 8.15 -6.66
N ILE A 297 -16.29 7.71 -6.43
CA ILE A 297 -15.12 8.09 -7.25
C ILE A 297 -15.31 7.64 -8.71
N ARG A 298 -15.76 6.40 -8.93
CA ARG A 298 -16.03 5.90 -10.29
C ARG A 298 -17.13 6.70 -11.01
N LYS A 299 -18.12 7.22 -10.27
CA LYS A 299 -19.18 8.05 -10.84
C LYS A 299 -18.63 9.43 -11.24
N GLN A 300 -17.87 10.07 -10.37
CA GLN A 300 -17.23 11.36 -10.65
C GLN A 300 -16.25 11.26 -11.84
N TRP A 301 -15.48 10.18 -11.91
CA TRP A 301 -14.57 9.93 -13.03
C TRP A 301 -15.30 9.83 -14.37
N ARG A 302 -16.45 9.14 -14.43
CA ARG A 302 -17.27 9.07 -15.65
C ARG A 302 -17.80 10.43 -16.08
N ILE A 303 -18.24 11.25 -15.12
CA ILE A 303 -18.74 12.60 -15.41
C ILE A 303 -17.61 13.46 -15.97
N LEU A 304 -16.45 13.45 -15.32
CA LEU A 304 -15.27 14.20 -15.76
C LEU A 304 -14.81 13.74 -17.15
N LYS A 305 -14.72 12.43 -17.36
CA LYS A 305 -14.33 11.87 -18.67
C LYS A 305 -15.29 12.31 -19.77
N SER A 306 -16.60 12.26 -19.53
CA SER A 306 -17.60 12.73 -20.49
C SER A 306 -17.49 14.24 -20.75
N HIS A 307 -17.13 15.03 -19.73
CA HIS A 307 -16.94 16.46 -19.91
C HIS A 307 -15.70 16.78 -20.76
N VAL A 308 -14.60 16.06 -20.51
CA VAL A 308 -13.37 16.18 -21.30
C VAL A 308 -13.60 15.74 -22.75
N GLU A 309 -14.29 14.63 -22.97
CA GLU A 309 -14.65 14.17 -24.32
C GLU A 309 -15.55 15.17 -25.06
N LYS A 310 -16.37 15.97 -24.35
CA LYS A 310 -17.17 17.03 -24.97
C LYS A 310 -16.35 18.26 -25.34
N LEU A 311 -15.35 18.61 -24.55
CA LEU A 311 -14.44 19.73 -24.85
C LEU A 311 -13.51 19.40 -26.02
N ASP A 312 -13.09 18.14 -26.16
CA ASP A 312 -12.21 17.68 -27.24
C ASP A 312 -12.93 17.59 -28.61
N ASN A 313 -14.27 17.61 -28.59
CA ASN A 313 -15.12 17.57 -29.79
C ASN A 313 -15.71 18.96 -30.15
N GLN A 314 -15.23 20.05 -29.53
CA GLN A 314 -15.56 21.45 -29.87
C GLN A 314 -14.38 22.13 -30.55
#